data_AF-A0A6A1WEN0-F1
#
_entry.id   AF-A0A6A1WEN0-F1
#
_cell.length_a   1.000
_cell.length_b   1.000
_cell.length_c   1.000
_cell.angle_alpha   90.00
_cell.angle_beta   90.00
_cell.angle_gamma   90.00
#
_symmetry.space_group_name_H-M   'P 1'
#
loop_
_entity.id
_entity.type
_entity.pdbx_description
1 polymer ?
#
loop_
_entity_poly.entity_id
_entity_poly.type
_entity_poly.pdbx_seq_one_letter_code
_entity_poly.pdbx_strand_id
1 'polypeptide(L)'
;MAIFMAFQSPQLEILGLTTIFGNVTTEDATRNALLLCEIAGCPGIPVAEGNPEPLKGGRPCVADFIHGSDGLGNIFRPPPKAKKIEKSAAEFFVDKISEYPGEVSILALGPLTNLALAIKRDSSFASKVKRVVILGGAFFALGNVNPAAEANIYGDPEAADIVFTSGANIVVVGINITTQVKFTDADMLELRQSKGKYAQIVCDMCKFYRDWHVKSDGVYGIFPHDPVSFVALVRPDLFTYKEGVVRVETEGICVGHTLMDQGLKVATSGAGKCTSSPPPPPHRHFFNFRPSKLFVFGDSYADTGNIKSESSSWKYPYGVTFPGKPAGRFSDGRVLTDYVAKFMGVKSPFPYRWKRLGVKYLKYGMNFAYGGTGVFDTLVSDPNMTTQIDFFQQLLRDNMFTVSDIESSVALVSVAGNDYGAYTVKNGSAQGWQSFITAVVNQIYVNLKRIHGLGVKKLAVTTLEPLGCLPQSTAMSSFQQCNGTQNSLVASHNLLLRQAVAKMNKETNGSDFVILDLYAAFMSVFKNKGDHLGSIKFENPLKPCCFGVSTKYSCGSEDESGTKKYTICEDPGSAFFWDQVHPTQAGWRAVYTALQATLEQLH
;
A
#
# COMPACT_ATOMS: atom_id res chain seq x y z
N MET A 1 -17.98 -22.22 0.69
CA MET A 1 -18.45 -21.16 1.61
C MET A 1 -19.34 -20.13 0.92
N ALA A 2 -18.88 -19.46 -0.15
CA ALA A 2 -19.64 -18.39 -0.82
C ALA A 2 -21.06 -18.77 -1.23
N ILE A 3 -21.28 -19.99 -1.77
CA ILE A 3 -22.62 -20.50 -2.14
C ILE A 3 -23.58 -20.51 -0.94
N PHE A 4 -23.13 -21.00 0.23
CA PHE A 4 -23.96 -20.99 1.43
C PHE A 4 -24.26 -19.56 1.91
N MET A 5 -23.30 -18.64 1.81
CA MET A 5 -23.54 -17.23 2.13
C MET A 5 -24.58 -16.60 1.19
N ALA A 6 -24.51 -16.91 -0.10
CA ALA A 6 -25.47 -16.46 -1.10
C ALA A 6 -26.89 -16.97 -0.79
N PHE A 7 -27.05 -18.27 -0.52
CA PHE A 7 -28.35 -18.85 -0.11
C PHE A 7 -28.85 -18.38 1.27
N GLN A 8 -28.04 -17.68 2.05
CA GLN A 8 -28.47 -17.05 3.32
C GLN A 8 -28.65 -15.55 3.22
N SER A 9 -28.48 -14.96 2.03
CA SER A 9 -28.60 -13.52 1.82
C SER A 9 -29.97 -13.19 1.21
N PRO A 10 -30.96 -12.73 2.01
CA PRO A 10 -32.34 -12.55 1.55
C PRO A 10 -32.49 -11.47 0.47
N GLN A 11 -31.52 -10.57 0.33
CA GLN A 11 -31.50 -9.55 -0.72
C GLN A 11 -31.08 -10.07 -2.11
N LEU A 12 -30.76 -11.36 -2.24
CA LEU A 12 -30.33 -11.97 -3.50
C LEU A 12 -31.33 -13.01 -3.99
N GLU A 13 -31.62 -12.96 -5.28
CA GLU A 13 -32.20 -14.06 -6.03
C GLU A 13 -31.09 -14.81 -6.77
N ILE A 14 -30.94 -16.11 -6.48
CA ILE A 14 -29.93 -16.94 -7.13
C ILE A 14 -30.56 -17.58 -8.37
N LEU A 15 -30.28 -17.00 -9.54
CA LEU A 15 -30.85 -17.48 -10.81
C LEU A 15 -30.34 -18.87 -11.23
N GLY A 16 -29.14 -19.24 -10.80
CA GLY A 16 -28.50 -20.52 -11.12
C GLY A 16 -27.03 -20.56 -10.71
N LEU A 17 -26.46 -21.76 -10.74
CA LEU A 17 -25.02 -21.98 -10.59
C LEU A 17 -24.44 -22.46 -11.93
N THR A 18 -23.35 -21.84 -12.36
CA THR A 18 -22.53 -22.35 -13.46
C THR A 18 -21.27 -22.98 -12.90
N THR A 19 -20.80 -24.06 -13.52
CA THR A 19 -19.65 -24.81 -13.02
C THR A 19 -18.52 -24.85 -14.04
N ILE A 20 -17.29 -24.91 -13.55
CA ILE A 20 -16.06 -24.85 -14.34
C ILE A 20 -14.96 -25.63 -13.62
N PHE A 21 -13.94 -26.06 -14.35
CA PHE A 21 -12.72 -26.66 -13.80
C PHE A 21 -11.90 -25.64 -12.98
N GLY A 22 -10.91 -26.12 -12.24
CA GLY A 22 -9.96 -25.29 -11.50
C GLY A 22 -9.51 -26.01 -10.24
N ASN A 23 -10.27 -25.87 -9.15
CA ASN A 23 -10.02 -26.63 -7.92
C ASN A 23 -10.23 -28.14 -8.13
N VAL A 24 -11.20 -28.50 -8.98
CA VAL A 24 -11.51 -29.87 -9.40
C VAL A 24 -11.86 -29.89 -10.90
N THR A 25 -12.16 -31.06 -11.45
CA THR A 25 -12.68 -31.18 -12.81
C THR A 25 -14.05 -30.51 -12.92
N THR A 26 -14.46 -30.12 -14.14
CA THR A 26 -15.80 -29.53 -14.33
C THR A 26 -16.91 -30.48 -13.89
N GLU A 27 -16.77 -31.79 -14.13
CA GLU A 27 -17.74 -32.81 -13.70
C GLU A 27 -17.86 -32.88 -12.17
N ASP A 28 -16.73 -32.90 -11.46
CA ASP A 28 -16.72 -32.87 -9.99
C ASP A 28 -17.30 -31.56 -9.45
N ALA A 29 -17.02 -30.42 -10.11
CA ALA A 29 -17.59 -29.13 -9.75
C ALA A 29 -19.12 -29.13 -9.91
N THR A 30 -19.64 -29.72 -10.99
CA THR A 30 -21.09 -29.89 -11.21
C THR A 30 -21.71 -30.78 -10.14
N ARG A 31 -21.11 -31.94 -9.84
CA ARG A 31 -21.57 -32.82 -8.75
C ARG A 31 -21.62 -32.06 -7.42
N ASN A 32 -20.55 -31.33 -7.10
CA ASN A 32 -20.43 -30.59 -5.85
C ASN A 32 -21.44 -29.44 -5.77
N ALA A 33 -21.68 -28.69 -6.86
CA ALA A 33 -22.68 -27.64 -6.90
C ALA A 33 -24.11 -28.17 -6.64
N LEU A 34 -24.48 -29.28 -7.30
CA LEU A 34 -25.76 -29.96 -7.07
C LEU A 34 -25.90 -30.43 -5.62
N LEU A 35 -24.85 -31.03 -5.05
CA LEU A 35 -24.83 -31.47 -3.66
C LEU A 35 -24.99 -30.29 -2.69
N LEU A 36 -24.31 -29.16 -2.94
CA LEU A 36 -24.43 -27.96 -2.13
C LEU A 36 -25.84 -27.36 -2.19
N CYS A 37 -26.49 -27.38 -3.36
CA CYS A 37 -27.90 -27.01 -3.50
C CYS A 37 -28.82 -27.91 -2.66
N GLU A 38 -28.62 -29.23 -2.68
CA GLU A 38 -29.40 -30.17 -1.86
C GLU A 38 -29.19 -29.92 -0.36
N ILE A 39 -27.95 -29.76 0.08
CA ILE A 39 -27.61 -29.46 1.49
C ILE A 39 -28.23 -28.14 1.94
N ALA A 40 -28.25 -27.13 1.06
CA ALA A 40 -28.89 -25.84 1.35
C ALA A 40 -30.43 -25.94 1.45
N GLY A 41 -31.03 -27.02 0.96
CA GLY A 41 -32.48 -27.15 0.80
C GLY A 41 -33.01 -26.39 -0.42
N CYS A 42 -32.15 -26.14 -1.42
CA CYS A 42 -32.46 -25.41 -2.64
C CYS A 42 -32.24 -26.27 -3.91
N PRO A 43 -32.76 -27.51 -3.99
CA PRO A 43 -32.48 -28.42 -5.11
C PRO A 43 -33.07 -27.96 -6.45
N GLY A 44 -33.98 -26.98 -6.45
CA GLY A 44 -34.58 -26.41 -7.67
C GLY A 44 -33.71 -25.38 -8.38
N ILE A 45 -32.59 -24.96 -7.79
CA ILE A 45 -31.67 -23.98 -8.42
C ILE A 45 -30.97 -24.68 -9.60
N PRO A 46 -31.07 -24.15 -10.83
CA PRO A 46 -30.48 -24.79 -12.00
C PRO A 46 -28.96 -24.77 -11.89
N VAL A 47 -28.34 -25.93 -12.16
CA VAL A 47 -26.89 -26.07 -12.29
C VAL A 47 -26.54 -26.34 -13.74
N ALA A 48 -25.85 -25.40 -14.38
CA ALA A 48 -25.39 -25.52 -15.76
C ALA A 48 -23.91 -25.91 -15.78
N GLU A 49 -23.59 -27.00 -16.47
CA GLU A 49 -22.21 -27.45 -16.63
C GLU A 49 -21.48 -26.62 -17.69
N GLY A 50 -20.26 -26.23 -17.38
CA GLY A 50 -19.43 -25.40 -18.27
C GLY A 50 -18.45 -26.21 -19.11
N ASN A 51 -17.50 -25.48 -19.70
CA ASN A 51 -16.47 -26.10 -20.51
C ASN A 51 -15.55 -27.00 -19.66
N PRO A 52 -15.14 -28.19 -20.13
CA PRO A 52 -14.23 -29.07 -19.38
C PRO A 52 -12.76 -28.67 -19.45
N GLU A 53 -12.39 -27.76 -20.37
CA GLU A 53 -11.01 -27.38 -20.69
C GLU A 53 -10.89 -25.84 -20.88
N PRO A 54 -9.70 -25.25 -20.76
CA PRO A 54 -9.49 -23.84 -21.11
C PRO A 54 -9.69 -23.60 -22.61
N LEU A 55 -9.81 -22.33 -23.02
CA LEU A 55 -10.04 -21.96 -24.42
C LEU A 55 -8.95 -22.46 -25.39
N LYS A 56 -7.70 -22.55 -24.94
CA LYS A 56 -6.60 -23.11 -25.73
C LYS A 56 -6.62 -24.64 -25.85
N GLY A 57 -7.55 -25.30 -25.15
CA GLY A 57 -7.65 -26.75 -25.03
C GLY A 57 -6.61 -27.35 -24.09
N GLY A 58 -6.77 -28.65 -23.82
CA GLY A 58 -5.88 -29.43 -22.98
C GLY A 58 -6.48 -29.71 -21.60
N ARG A 59 -6.05 -30.82 -20.99
CA ARG A 59 -6.58 -31.23 -19.69
C ARG A 59 -6.16 -30.22 -18.61
N PRO A 60 -7.09 -29.58 -17.89
CA PRO A 60 -6.75 -28.63 -16.85
C PRO A 60 -6.05 -29.32 -15.67
N CYS A 61 -5.09 -28.63 -15.07
CA CYS A 61 -4.50 -29.03 -13.80
C CYS A 61 -5.49 -28.70 -12.68
N VAL A 62 -5.76 -29.66 -11.80
CA VAL A 62 -6.69 -29.48 -10.66
C VAL A 62 -5.93 -29.36 -9.35
N ALA A 63 -6.41 -28.52 -8.44
CA ALA A 63 -5.78 -28.25 -7.14
C ALA A 63 -6.28 -29.19 -6.01
N ASP A 64 -6.29 -30.50 -6.27
CA ASP A 64 -6.77 -31.52 -5.32
C ASP A 64 -5.95 -31.59 -4.03
N PHE A 65 -4.66 -31.27 -4.08
CA PHE A 65 -3.78 -31.15 -2.92
C PHE A 65 -4.17 -30.02 -1.96
N ILE A 66 -5.01 -29.07 -2.40
CA ILE A 66 -5.55 -27.97 -1.59
C ILE A 66 -7.01 -28.25 -1.17
N HIS A 67 -7.82 -28.80 -2.09
CA HIS A 67 -9.28 -28.93 -1.91
C HIS A 67 -9.77 -30.35 -1.60
N GLY A 68 -8.88 -31.33 -1.57
CA GLY A 68 -9.19 -32.74 -1.41
C GLY A 68 -9.57 -33.40 -2.74
N SER A 69 -9.54 -34.73 -2.77
CA SER A 69 -9.85 -35.51 -3.98
C SER A 69 -11.32 -35.39 -4.41
N ASP A 70 -12.21 -35.03 -3.49
CA ASP A 70 -13.63 -34.76 -3.78
C ASP A 70 -13.92 -33.27 -4.06
N GLY A 71 -12.94 -32.39 -3.88
CA GLY A 71 -13.09 -30.93 -3.99
C GLY A 71 -13.82 -30.26 -2.83
N LEU A 72 -14.16 -30.99 -1.77
CA LEU A 72 -14.91 -30.51 -0.61
C LEU A 72 -14.21 -30.84 0.71
N GLY A 73 -12.89 -31.01 0.68
CA GLY A 73 -12.08 -31.28 1.87
C GLY A 73 -12.15 -32.72 2.36
N ASN A 74 -12.38 -33.68 1.46
CA ASN A 74 -12.45 -35.12 1.74
C ASN A 74 -13.56 -35.49 2.74
N ILE A 75 -14.73 -34.85 2.61
CA ILE A 75 -15.90 -35.15 3.44
C ILE A 75 -16.75 -36.30 2.86
N PHE A 76 -16.52 -36.68 1.60
CA PHE A 76 -17.07 -37.88 0.93
C PHE A 76 -18.58 -38.09 1.15
N ARG A 77 -19.38 -37.10 0.75
CA ARG A 77 -20.84 -37.18 0.83
C ARG A 77 -21.43 -38.07 -0.28
N PRO A 78 -22.63 -38.64 -0.09
CA PRO A 78 -23.35 -39.32 -1.15
C PRO A 78 -23.55 -38.42 -2.37
N PRO A 79 -23.58 -38.99 -3.60
CA PRO A 79 -23.89 -38.21 -4.81
C PRO A 79 -25.26 -37.53 -4.72
N PRO A 80 -25.42 -36.34 -5.33
CA PRO A 80 -26.71 -35.65 -5.38
C PRO A 80 -27.72 -36.45 -6.20
N LYS A 81 -29.00 -36.31 -5.86
CA LYS A 81 -30.14 -36.85 -6.62
C LYS A 81 -30.53 -35.93 -7.78
N ALA A 82 -30.36 -34.63 -7.61
CA ALA A 82 -30.60 -33.62 -8.63
C ALA A 82 -29.64 -33.79 -9.81
N LYS A 83 -30.08 -33.36 -10.99
CA LYS A 83 -29.28 -33.39 -12.23
C LYS A 83 -29.01 -31.97 -12.69
N LYS A 84 -27.87 -31.77 -13.36
CA LYS A 84 -27.60 -30.55 -14.12
C LYS A 84 -28.65 -30.35 -15.21
N ILE A 85 -28.83 -29.12 -15.65
CA ILE A 85 -29.65 -28.82 -16.83
C ILE A 85 -28.87 -29.16 -18.11
N GLU A 86 -29.58 -29.39 -19.22
CA GLU A 86 -28.97 -29.73 -20.51
C GLU A 86 -28.21 -28.55 -21.16
N LYS A 87 -28.57 -27.31 -20.81
CA LYS A 87 -27.89 -26.12 -21.36
C LYS A 87 -26.48 -26.00 -20.80
N SER A 88 -25.54 -25.64 -21.67
CA SER A 88 -24.18 -25.28 -21.24
C SER A 88 -24.20 -24.00 -20.39
N ALA A 89 -23.18 -23.81 -19.55
CA ALA A 89 -23.03 -22.60 -18.74
C ALA A 89 -23.00 -21.31 -19.57
N ALA A 90 -22.35 -21.33 -20.75
CA ALA A 90 -22.30 -20.18 -21.65
C ALA A 90 -23.68 -19.83 -22.23
N GLU A 91 -24.47 -20.84 -22.62
CA GLU A 91 -25.86 -20.66 -23.05
C GLU A 91 -26.73 -20.14 -21.92
N PHE A 92 -26.59 -20.73 -20.74
CA PHE A 92 -27.33 -20.30 -19.55
C PHE A 92 -27.05 -18.83 -19.21
N PHE A 93 -25.80 -18.38 -19.31
CA PHE A 93 -25.46 -16.97 -19.12
C PHE A 93 -26.13 -16.07 -20.17
N VAL A 94 -26.00 -16.37 -21.46
CA VAL A 94 -26.60 -15.57 -22.55
C VAL A 94 -28.11 -15.47 -22.39
N ASP A 95 -28.77 -16.59 -22.08
CA ASP A 95 -30.22 -16.65 -21.88
C ASP A 95 -30.64 -15.78 -20.71
N LYS A 96 -30.04 -15.96 -19.53
CA LYS A 96 -30.46 -15.22 -18.32
C LYS A 96 -30.16 -13.74 -18.40
N ILE A 97 -29.06 -13.34 -19.04
CA ILE A 97 -28.70 -11.92 -19.21
C ILE A 97 -29.57 -11.26 -20.29
N SER A 98 -30.02 -12.02 -21.28
CA SER A 98 -31.00 -11.52 -22.26
C SER A 98 -32.42 -11.46 -21.72
N GLU A 99 -32.76 -12.36 -20.78
CA GLU A 99 -34.05 -12.35 -20.07
C GLU A 99 -34.17 -11.15 -19.12
N TYR A 100 -33.08 -10.76 -18.44
CA TYR A 100 -33.06 -9.65 -17.49
C TYR A 100 -31.91 -8.65 -17.75
N PRO A 101 -31.96 -7.91 -18.89
CA PRO A 101 -30.89 -7.00 -19.28
C PRO A 101 -30.73 -5.85 -18.27
N GLY A 102 -29.51 -5.62 -17.80
CA GLY A 102 -29.17 -4.60 -16.80
C GLY A 102 -29.41 -5.01 -15.35
N GLU A 103 -29.93 -6.22 -15.10
CA GLU A 103 -30.33 -6.67 -13.77
C GLU A 103 -29.43 -7.77 -13.20
N VAL A 104 -28.96 -8.68 -14.05
CA VAL A 104 -28.14 -9.84 -13.62
C VAL A 104 -26.72 -9.42 -13.29
N SER A 105 -26.28 -9.73 -12.06
CA SER A 105 -24.86 -9.68 -11.68
C SER A 105 -24.25 -11.08 -11.69
N ILE A 106 -23.03 -11.21 -12.21
CA ILE A 106 -22.28 -12.47 -12.22
C ILE A 106 -21.20 -12.40 -11.13
N LEU A 107 -21.09 -13.47 -10.34
CA LEU A 107 -19.97 -13.68 -9.42
C LEU A 107 -19.12 -14.84 -9.96
N ALA A 108 -17.99 -14.52 -10.58
CA ALA A 108 -17.06 -15.50 -11.13
C ALA A 108 -16.05 -15.92 -10.06
N LEU A 109 -16.11 -17.19 -9.65
CA LEU A 109 -15.30 -17.77 -8.57
C LEU A 109 -14.25 -18.79 -9.06
N GLY A 110 -14.12 -18.94 -10.38
CA GLY A 110 -13.21 -19.87 -11.04
C GLY A 110 -12.69 -19.30 -12.37
N PRO A 111 -11.96 -20.10 -13.17
CA PRO A 111 -11.53 -19.74 -14.52
C PRO A 111 -12.64 -19.16 -15.38
N LEU A 112 -12.28 -18.15 -16.17
CA LEU A 112 -13.24 -17.28 -16.86
C LEU A 112 -13.77 -17.83 -18.18
N THR A 113 -13.49 -19.10 -18.49
CA THR A 113 -13.81 -19.77 -19.76
C THR A 113 -15.28 -19.64 -20.14
N ASN A 114 -16.20 -19.98 -19.23
CA ASN A 114 -17.65 -19.89 -19.49
C ASN A 114 -18.09 -18.47 -19.85
N LEU A 115 -17.52 -17.47 -19.17
CA LEU A 115 -17.86 -16.07 -19.38
C LEU A 115 -17.30 -15.56 -20.71
N ALA A 116 -16.06 -15.91 -21.04
CA ALA A 116 -15.46 -15.59 -22.33
C ALA A 116 -16.23 -16.24 -23.50
N LEU A 117 -16.69 -17.47 -23.34
CA LEU A 117 -17.54 -18.15 -24.32
C LEU A 117 -18.90 -17.47 -24.48
N ALA A 118 -19.52 -17.01 -23.37
CA ALA A 118 -20.78 -16.26 -23.42
C ALA A 118 -20.62 -14.91 -24.15
N ILE A 119 -19.54 -14.17 -23.86
CA ILE A 119 -19.19 -12.91 -24.53
C ILE A 119 -18.94 -13.12 -26.02
N LYS A 120 -18.23 -14.19 -26.40
CA LYS A 120 -18.01 -14.55 -27.82
C LYS A 120 -19.30 -14.94 -28.53
N ARG A 121 -20.26 -15.54 -27.82
CA ARG A 121 -21.53 -16.00 -28.37
C ARG A 121 -22.53 -14.87 -28.58
N ASP A 122 -22.51 -13.84 -27.74
CA ASP A 122 -23.39 -12.67 -27.82
C ASP A 122 -22.58 -11.38 -27.66
N SER A 123 -22.39 -10.65 -28.76
CA SER A 123 -21.63 -9.39 -28.77
C SER A 123 -22.27 -8.27 -27.92
N SER A 124 -23.55 -8.39 -27.58
CA SER A 124 -24.27 -7.45 -26.72
C SER A 124 -24.28 -7.86 -25.23
N PHE A 125 -23.66 -9.00 -24.90
CA PHE A 125 -23.56 -9.53 -23.54
C PHE A 125 -22.98 -8.51 -22.56
N ALA A 126 -21.85 -7.89 -22.93
CA ALA A 126 -21.13 -6.96 -22.08
C ALA A 126 -21.96 -5.72 -21.71
N SER A 127 -22.82 -5.25 -22.62
CA SER A 127 -23.74 -4.14 -22.36
C SER A 127 -25.01 -4.54 -21.58
N LYS A 128 -25.37 -5.82 -21.59
CA LYS A 128 -26.57 -6.33 -20.91
C LYS A 128 -26.30 -6.81 -19.50
N VAL A 129 -25.10 -7.23 -19.16
CA VAL A 129 -24.78 -7.65 -17.79
C VAL A 129 -24.71 -6.42 -16.87
N LYS A 130 -25.34 -6.49 -15.69
CA LYS A 130 -25.32 -5.37 -14.71
C LYS A 130 -23.91 -5.11 -14.19
N ARG A 131 -23.26 -6.19 -13.77
CA ARG A 131 -21.91 -6.20 -13.19
C ARG A 131 -21.35 -7.61 -13.17
N VAL A 132 -20.05 -7.74 -13.38
CA VAL A 132 -19.30 -8.97 -13.18
C VAL A 132 -18.31 -8.75 -12.05
N VAL A 133 -18.43 -9.52 -10.96
CA VAL A 133 -17.45 -9.53 -9.86
C VAL A 133 -16.61 -10.79 -10.00
N ILE A 134 -15.29 -10.62 -10.16
CA ILE A 134 -14.35 -11.69 -10.48
C ILE A 134 -13.42 -11.90 -9.29
N LEU A 135 -13.39 -13.11 -8.74
CA LEU A 135 -12.27 -13.57 -7.92
C LEU A 135 -11.13 -13.98 -8.86
N GLY A 136 -10.05 -13.20 -8.89
CA GLY A 136 -8.86 -13.62 -9.63
C GLY A 136 -7.85 -12.51 -9.84
N GLY A 137 -6.64 -12.91 -10.21
CA GLY A 137 -5.53 -12.03 -10.51
C GLY A 137 -4.70 -11.64 -9.29
N ALA A 138 -3.49 -11.15 -9.56
CA ALA A 138 -2.55 -10.65 -8.57
C ALA A 138 -2.08 -9.26 -9.00
N PHE A 139 -2.61 -8.23 -8.35
CA PHE A 139 -2.28 -6.84 -8.67
C PHE A 139 -1.24 -6.32 -7.68
N PHE A 140 -0.01 -6.10 -8.17
CA PHE A 140 1.13 -5.63 -7.37
C PHE A 140 1.43 -6.54 -6.16
N ALA A 141 1.16 -7.84 -6.31
CA ALA A 141 1.39 -8.88 -5.32
C ALA A 141 1.88 -10.16 -6.03
N LEU A 142 2.38 -11.12 -5.25
CA LEU A 142 2.74 -12.43 -5.78
C LEU A 142 1.49 -13.27 -6.08
N GLY A 143 1.59 -14.12 -7.10
CA GLY A 143 0.61 -15.16 -7.40
C GLY A 143 0.66 -16.34 -6.43
N ASN A 144 -0.32 -17.25 -6.54
CA ASN A 144 -0.42 -18.47 -5.72
C ASN A 144 -0.20 -19.77 -6.51
N VAL A 145 -0.19 -19.75 -7.84
CA VAL A 145 0.23 -20.89 -8.67
C VAL A 145 1.73 -20.83 -8.93
N ASN A 146 2.18 -19.66 -9.34
CA ASN A 146 3.57 -19.30 -9.51
C ASN A 146 3.76 -17.85 -9.02
N PRO A 147 4.99 -17.33 -8.92
CA PRO A 147 5.21 -15.98 -8.40
C PRO A 147 4.45 -14.86 -9.13
N ALA A 148 4.03 -15.07 -10.38
CA ALA A 148 3.38 -14.06 -11.22
C ALA A 148 1.85 -14.22 -11.34
N ALA A 149 1.30 -15.43 -11.21
CA ALA A 149 -0.07 -15.72 -11.60
C ALA A 149 -0.92 -16.31 -10.46
N GLU A 150 -2.17 -15.85 -10.43
CA GLU A 150 -3.23 -16.35 -9.57
C GLU A 150 -3.99 -17.50 -10.26
N ALA A 151 -4.46 -18.48 -9.48
CA ALA A 151 -5.04 -19.74 -9.94
C ALA A 151 -6.17 -19.62 -10.97
N ASN A 152 -7.17 -18.77 -10.74
CA ASN A 152 -8.29 -18.64 -11.67
C ASN A 152 -7.87 -18.05 -13.02
N ILE A 153 -6.96 -17.06 -13.00
CA ILE A 153 -6.44 -16.45 -14.23
C ILE A 153 -5.44 -17.38 -14.93
N TYR A 154 -4.61 -18.10 -14.17
CA TYR A 154 -3.69 -19.11 -14.72
C TYR A 154 -4.45 -20.28 -15.36
N GLY A 155 -5.63 -20.62 -14.84
CA GLY A 155 -6.47 -21.69 -15.36
C GLY A 155 -6.92 -21.47 -16.80
N ASP A 156 -7.21 -20.24 -17.19
CA ASP A 156 -7.53 -19.86 -18.59
C ASP A 156 -7.15 -18.39 -18.87
N PRO A 157 -5.87 -18.11 -19.14
CA PRO A 157 -5.37 -16.75 -19.38
C PRO A 157 -6.02 -16.10 -20.59
N GLU A 158 -6.29 -16.87 -21.65
CA GLU A 158 -6.95 -16.39 -22.87
C GLU A 158 -8.37 -15.91 -22.56
N ALA A 159 -9.14 -16.70 -21.80
CA ALA A 159 -10.48 -16.30 -21.39
C ALA A 159 -10.45 -15.05 -20.50
N ALA A 160 -9.47 -14.97 -19.59
CA ALA A 160 -9.34 -13.81 -18.73
C ALA A 160 -9.04 -12.52 -19.50
N ASP A 161 -8.14 -12.54 -20.50
CA ASP A 161 -7.87 -11.36 -21.34
C ASP A 161 -9.12 -10.95 -22.14
N ILE A 162 -9.88 -11.92 -22.67
CA ILE A 162 -11.16 -11.66 -23.35
C ILE A 162 -12.16 -10.96 -22.41
N VAL A 163 -12.30 -11.44 -21.17
CA VAL A 163 -13.23 -10.86 -20.22
C VAL A 163 -12.81 -9.47 -19.80
N PHE A 164 -11.54 -9.26 -19.40
CA PHE A 164 -11.05 -7.94 -19.00
C PHE A 164 -11.08 -6.90 -20.13
N THR A 165 -11.01 -7.33 -21.39
CA THR A 165 -11.11 -6.43 -22.56
C THR A 165 -12.51 -6.34 -23.18
N SER A 166 -13.52 -6.97 -22.56
CA SER A 166 -14.89 -7.04 -23.12
C SER A 166 -15.70 -5.74 -23.05
N GLY A 167 -15.31 -4.79 -22.20
CA GLY A 167 -16.08 -3.57 -21.94
C GLY A 167 -17.27 -3.76 -20.98
N ALA A 168 -17.45 -4.94 -20.37
CA ALA A 168 -18.43 -5.13 -19.32
C ALA A 168 -18.07 -4.36 -18.04
N ASN A 169 -19.06 -4.06 -17.20
CA ASN A 169 -18.84 -3.46 -15.87
C ASN A 169 -18.21 -4.49 -14.92
N ILE A 170 -16.89 -4.49 -14.82
CA ILE A 170 -16.11 -5.52 -14.11
C ILE A 170 -15.52 -4.96 -12.82
N VAL A 171 -15.66 -5.74 -11.74
CA VAL A 171 -14.94 -5.58 -10.48
C VAL A 171 -14.04 -6.80 -10.31
N VAL A 172 -12.74 -6.58 -10.12
CA VAL A 172 -11.77 -7.66 -9.89
C VAL A 172 -11.31 -7.66 -8.45
N VAL A 173 -11.40 -8.82 -7.82
CA VAL A 173 -11.07 -9.09 -6.42
C VAL A 173 -9.85 -10.00 -6.42
N GLY A 174 -8.65 -9.40 -6.50
CA GLY A 174 -7.40 -10.13 -6.64
C GLY A 174 -6.83 -10.70 -5.33
N ILE A 175 -5.81 -11.55 -5.42
CA ILE A 175 -5.16 -12.14 -4.24
C ILE A 175 -4.50 -11.09 -3.33
N ASN A 176 -4.15 -9.93 -3.87
CA ASN A 176 -3.62 -8.77 -3.14
C ASN A 176 -4.62 -8.23 -2.09
N ILE A 177 -5.92 -8.46 -2.25
CA ILE A 177 -6.94 -8.07 -1.25
C ILE A 177 -7.43 -9.27 -0.45
N THR A 178 -7.63 -10.44 -1.06
CA THR A 178 -8.20 -11.59 -0.36
C THR A 178 -7.27 -12.16 0.71
N THR A 179 -5.95 -12.02 0.57
CA THR A 179 -4.96 -12.43 1.58
C THR A 179 -4.84 -11.48 2.78
N GLN A 180 -5.47 -10.30 2.72
CA GLN A 180 -5.60 -9.42 3.87
C GLN A 180 -6.65 -9.92 4.87
N VAL A 181 -7.61 -10.72 4.40
CA VAL A 181 -8.69 -11.28 5.21
C VAL A 181 -8.31 -12.68 5.65
N LYS A 182 -8.19 -12.89 6.95
CA LYS A 182 -7.88 -14.19 7.55
C LYS A 182 -9.08 -14.68 8.35
N PHE A 183 -9.46 -15.94 8.13
CA PHE A 183 -10.41 -16.65 8.96
C PHE A 183 -9.61 -17.61 9.85
N THR A 184 -9.36 -17.18 11.09
CA THR A 184 -8.43 -17.81 12.01
C THR A 184 -9.00 -19.10 12.61
N ASP A 185 -8.15 -19.90 13.25
CA ASP A 185 -8.61 -21.06 14.03
C ASP A 185 -9.63 -20.68 15.11
N ALA A 186 -9.52 -19.47 15.68
CA ALA A 186 -10.49 -18.96 16.65
C ALA A 186 -11.85 -18.67 16.00
N ASP A 187 -11.86 -18.04 14.84
CA ASP A 187 -13.09 -17.75 14.09
C ASP A 187 -13.77 -19.05 13.61
N MET A 188 -12.98 -20.05 13.19
CA MET A 188 -13.49 -21.39 12.85
C MET A 188 -14.11 -22.09 14.06
N LEU A 189 -13.50 -21.97 15.24
CA LEU A 189 -14.05 -22.52 16.47
C LEU A 189 -15.35 -21.82 16.87
N GLU A 190 -15.40 -20.49 16.77
CA GLU A 190 -16.62 -19.71 17.00
C GLU A 190 -17.74 -20.13 16.04
N LEU A 191 -17.43 -20.23 14.74
CA LEU A 191 -18.39 -20.70 13.75
C LEU A 191 -18.89 -22.11 14.10
N ARG A 192 -17.99 -23.04 14.48
CA ARG A 192 -18.36 -24.41 14.85
C ARG A 192 -19.27 -24.48 16.07
N GLN A 193 -19.12 -23.55 17.02
CA GLN A 193 -19.94 -23.47 18.23
C GLN A 193 -21.25 -22.70 18.01
N SER A 194 -21.38 -21.99 16.89
CA SER A 194 -22.59 -21.24 16.54
C SER A 194 -23.78 -22.15 16.24
N LYS A 195 -24.98 -21.55 16.25
CA LYS A 195 -26.23 -22.19 15.77
C LYS A 195 -26.45 -22.02 14.26
N GLY A 196 -25.41 -21.70 13.51
CA GLY A 196 -25.51 -21.48 12.07
C GLY A 196 -25.90 -22.75 11.32
N LYS A 197 -26.89 -22.66 10.41
CA LYS A 197 -27.44 -23.80 9.66
C LYS A 197 -26.38 -24.66 8.96
N TYR A 198 -25.33 -24.01 8.43
CA TYR A 198 -24.25 -24.66 7.68
C TYR A 198 -22.90 -24.64 8.42
N ALA A 199 -22.89 -24.28 9.70
CA ALA A 199 -21.65 -24.09 10.47
C ALA A 199 -20.77 -25.35 10.48
N GLN A 200 -21.35 -26.50 10.85
CA GLN A 200 -20.60 -27.75 10.97
C GLN A 200 -20.01 -28.19 9.63
N ILE A 201 -20.81 -28.18 8.56
CA ILE A 201 -20.33 -28.62 7.25
C ILE A 201 -19.25 -27.70 6.69
N VAL A 202 -19.37 -26.39 6.88
CA VAL A 202 -18.32 -25.44 6.49
C VAL A 202 -17.04 -25.72 7.27
N CYS A 203 -17.12 -25.93 8.57
CA CYS A 203 -15.94 -26.25 9.39
C CYS A 203 -15.27 -27.57 8.98
N ASP A 204 -16.08 -28.58 8.65
CA ASP A 204 -15.56 -29.88 8.21
C ASP A 204 -14.85 -29.77 6.85
N MET A 205 -15.42 -29.04 5.88
CA MET A 205 -14.78 -28.74 4.60
C MET A 205 -13.49 -27.92 4.77
N CYS A 206 -13.52 -26.90 5.63
CA CYS A 206 -12.39 -26.00 5.86
C CYS A 206 -11.21 -26.68 6.55
N LYS A 207 -11.41 -27.79 7.27
CA LYS A 207 -10.32 -28.49 7.99
C LYS A 207 -9.18 -28.87 7.05
N PHE A 208 -9.48 -29.52 5.93
CA PHE A 208 -8.46 -29.93 4.96
C PHE A 208 -7.72 -28.72 4.36
N TYR A 209 -8.48 -27.68 4.01
CA TYR A 209 -7.95 -26.42 3.46
C TYR A 209 -7.03 -25.69 4.46
N ARG A 210 -7.41 -25.68 5.74
CA ARG A 210 -6.63 -25.14 6.85
C ARG A 210 -5.32 -25.89 7.05
N ASP A 211 -5.35 -27.21 7.04
CA ASP A 211 -4.15 -28.02 7.23
C ASP A 211 -3.12 -27.78 6.11
N TRP A 212 -3.59 -27.53 4.87
CA TRP A 212 -2.73 -27.09 3.78
C TRP A 212 -2.12 -25.69 4.05
N HIS A 213 -2.91 -24.69 4.47
CA HIS A 213 -2.41 -23.32 4.75
C HIS A 213 -1.37 -23.29 5.87
N VAL A 214 -1.55 -24.10 6.91
CA VAL A 214 -0.60 -24.19 8.03
C VAL A 214 0.73 -24.74 7.53
N LYS A 215 0.69 -25.78 6.68
CA LYS A 215 1.88 -26.43 6.14
C LYS A 215 2.59 -25.58 5.09
N SER A 216 1.83 -24.95 4.19
CA SER A 216 2.36 -24.18 3.05
C SER A 216 2.82 -22.78 3.49
N ASP A 217 1.95 -22.07 4.22
CA ASP A 217 2.07 -20.62 4.41
C ASP A 217 2.39 -20.24 5.86
N GLY A 218 2.38 -21.21 6.79
CA GLY A 218 2.54 -20.97 8.23
C GLY A 218 1.36 -20.20 8.86
N VAL A 219 0.21 -20.16 8.17
CA VAL A 219 -0.99 -19.44 8.60
C VAL A 219 -1.89 -20.37 9.42
N TYR A 220 -2.10 -20.05 10.69
CA TYR A 220 -3.05 -20.75 11.57
C TYR A 220 -4.50 -20.27 11.30
N GLY A 221 -5.04 -20.71 10.17
CA GLY A 221 -6.34 -20.29 9.64
C GLY A 221 -6.43 -20.54 8.14
N ILE A 222 -7.33 -19.84 7.47
CA ILE A 222 -7.49 -19.87 6.01
C ILE A 222 -7.64 -18.47 5.43
N PHE A 223 -7.34 -18.32 4.13
CA PHE A 223 -7.76 -17.17 3.34
C PHE A 223 -9.08 -17.50 2.63
N PRO A 224 -10.22 -16.89 3.02
CA PRO A 224 -11.51 -17.19 2.43
C PRO A 224 -11.72 -16.39 1.13
N HIS A 225 -10.99 -16.74 0.07
CA HIS A 225 -10.97 -16.01 -1.21
C HIS A 225 -12.36 -15.76 -1.81
N ASP A 226 -13.15 -16.82 -2.05
CA ASP A 226 -14.47 -16.73 -2.65
C ASP A 226 -15.48 -15.96 -1.77
N PRO A 227 -15.55 -16.21 -0.44
CA PRO A 227 -16.34 -15.37 0.45
C PRO A 227 -16.04 -13.88 0.34
N VAL A 228 -14.77 -13.47 0.24
CA VAL A 228 -14.41 -12.05 0.10
C VAL A 228 -14.96 -11.47 -1.20
N SER A 229 -14.88 -12.22 -2.31
CA SER A 229 -15.48 -11.79 -3.59
C SER A 229 -17.01 -11.72 -3.53
N PHE A 230 -17.65 -12.63 -2.80
CA PHE A 230 -19.09 -12.54 -2.52
C PHE A 230 -19.42 -11.26 -1.72
N VAL A 231 -18.62 -10.91 -0.71
CA VAL A 231 -18.81 -9.67 0.06
C VAL A 231 -18.63 -8.44 -0.85
N ALA A 232 -17.71 -8.42 -1.81
CA ALA A 232 -17.58 -7.32 -2.78
C ALA A 232 -18.82 -7.15 -3.68
N LEU A 233 -19.53 -8.25 -3.96
CA LEU A 233 -20.82 -8.19 -4.65
C LEU A 233 -21.89 -7.52 -3.78
N VAL A 234 -22.08 -7.98 -2.54
CA VAL A 234 -23.23 -7.54 -1.70
C VAL A 234 -22.97 -6.30 -0.85
N ARG A 235 -21.71 -6.01 -0.55
CA ARG A 235 -21.24 -4.92 0.30
C ARG A 235 -20.01 -4.24 -0.33
N PRO A 236 -20.19 -3.64 -1.53
CA PRO A 236 -19.08 -3.00 -2.24
C PRO A 236 -18.50 -1.81 -1.46
N ASP A 237 -19.24 -1.25 -0.51
CA ASP A 237 -18.84 -0.16 0.39
C ASP A 237 -17.69 -0.52 1.33
N LEU A 238 -17.43 -1.82 1.54
CA LEU A 238 -16.31 -2.30 2.34
C LEU A 238 -14.98 -2.33 1.57
N PHE A 239 -14.99 -1.98 0.28
CA PHE A 239 -13.83 -2.03 -0.60
C PHE A 239 -13.55 -0.65 -1.21
N THR A 240 -12.28 -0.40 -1.52
CA THR A 240 -11.85 0.72 -2.36
C THR A 240 -11.42 0.19 -3.71
N TYR A 241 -11.88 0.83 -4.79
CA TYR A 241 -11.62 0.40 -6.15
C TYR A 241 -10.66 1.36 -6.86
N LYS A 242 -9.84 0.81 -7.75
CA LYS A 242 -9.01 1.54 -8.69
C LYS A 242 -9.42 1.16 -10.09
N GLU A 243 -9.76 2.16 -10.91
CA GLU A 243 -10.06 1.94 -12.33
C GLU A 243 -8.77 1.91 -13.14
N GLY A 244 -8.73 1.05 -14.16
CA GLY A 244 -7.58 0.90 -15.05
C GLY A 244 -7.79 -0.20 -16.07
N VAL A 245 -7.00 -0.17 -17.15
CA VAL A 245 -7.01 -1.25 -18.14
C VAL A 245 -6.26 -2.42 -17.56
N VAL A 246 -6.87 -3.60 -17.57
CA VAL A 246 -6.22 -4.85 -17.17
C VAL A 246 -5.99 -5.70 -18.41
N ARG A 247 -4.76 -6.21 -18.56
CA ARG A 247 -4.37 -7.21 -19.56
C ARG A 247 -3.83 -8.45 -18.88
N VAL A 248 -3.93 -9.59 -19.56
CA VAL A 248 -3.38 -10.85 -19.07
C VAL A 248 -2.27 -11.32 -20.00
N GLU A 249 -1.14 -11.70 -19.42
CA GLU A 249 -0.09 -12.40 -20.15
C GLU A 249 -0.57 -13.82 -20.49
N THR A 250 -0.67 -14.15 -21.78
CA THR A 250 -1.15 -15.47 -22.24
C THR A 250 0.00 -16.42 -22.58
N GLU A 251 1.24 -15.93 -22.63
CA GLU A 251 2.41 -16.70 -23.04
C GLU A 251 3.60 -16.57 -22.08
N GLY A 252 4.63 -17.38 -22.30
CA GLY A 252 5.91 -17.28 -21.59
C GLY A 252 5.85 -17.63 -20.10
N ILE A 253 6.89 -17.19 -19.38
CA ILE A 253 7.12 -17.57 -17.97
C ILE A 253 6.14 -16.91 -16.98
N CYS A 254 5.50 -15.82 -17.41
CA CYS A 254 4.54 -15.06 -16.60
C CYS A 254 3.09 -15.32 -17.03
N VAL A 255 2.82 -16.39 -17.78
CA VAL A 255 1.46 -16.75 -18.21
C VAL A 255 0.48 -16.73 -17.03
N GLY A 256 -0.65 -16.04 -17.22
CA GLY A 256 -1.67 -15.78 -16.20
C GLY A 256 -1.43 -14.52 -15.35
N HIS A 257 -0.35 -13.76 -15.58
CA HIS A 257 -0.09 -12.52 -14.86
C HIS A 257 -1.07 -11.41 -15.28
N THR A 258 -1.71 -10.78 -14.30
CA THR A 258 -2.65 -9.66 -14.50
C THR A 258 -1.94 -8.32 -14.41
N LEU A 259 -1.75 -7.68 -15.56
CA LEU A 259 -1.11 -6.37 -15.67
C LEU A 259 -2.17 -5.27 -15.67
N MET A 260 -2.21 -4.48 -14.61
CA MET A 260 -3.06 -3.29 -14.56
C MET A 260 -2.26 -2.06 -14.97
N ASP A 261 -2.67 -1.39 -16.04
CA ASP A 261 -2.28 -0.01 -16.27
C ASP A 261 -3.03 0.87 -15.26
N GLN A 262 -2.28 1.42 -14.32
CA GLN A 262 -2.79 2.38 -13.34
C GLN A 262 -3.13 3.75 -13.97
N GLY A 263 -3.04 3.90 -15.30
CA GLY A 263 -3.33 5.11 -16.04
C GLY A 263 -2.18 6.12 -15.97
N LEU A 264 -0.95 5.65 -15.76
CA LEU A 264 0.19 6.52 -15.51
C LEU A 264 0.80 7.08 -16.79
N LYS A 265 0.67 6.44 -17.96
CA LYS A 265 1.36 6.83 -19.22
C LYS A 265 0.72 8.05 -19.88
N VAL A 266 1.55 9.03 -20.29
CA VAL A 266 1.15 10.18 -21.11
C VAL A 266 1.60 9.91 -22.55
N ALA A 267 0.67 9.78 -23.49
CA ALA A 267 1.02 9.78 -24.91
C ALA A 267 1.46 11.20 -25.28
N THR A 268 2.74 11.38 -25.61
CA THR A 268 3.20 12.65 -26.20
C THR A 268 2.59 12.78 -27.59
N SER A 269 2.01 13.95 -27.89
CA SER A 269 1.60 14.33 -29.24
C SER A 269 2.85 14.36 -30.15
N GLY A 270 3.22 13.22 -30.72
CA GLY A 270 4.42 13.09 -31.56
C GLY A 270 5.02 11.68 -31.67
N ALA A 271 4.64 10.71 -30.83
CA ALA A 271 5.10 9.34 -31.01
C ALA A 271 4.31 8.65 -32.13
N GLY A 272 5.01 8.19 -33.17
CA GLY A 272 4.44 7.61 -34.38
C GLY A 272 3.37 6.56 -34.11
N LYS A 273 2.27 6.66 -34.86
CA LYS A 273 1.19 5.67 -34.89
C LYS A 273 1.78 4.30 -35.22
N CYS A 274 1.84 3.38 -34.25
CA CYS A 274 1.87 1.97 -34.56
C CYS A 274 0.46 1.60 -35.03
N THR A 275 0.29 1.55 -36.35
CA THR A 275 -0.99 1.24 -37.01
C THR A 275 -1.19 -0.27 -37.09
N SER A 276 -2.07 -0.79 -36.24
CA SER A 276 -2.94 -1.91 -36.60
C SER A 276 -4.15 -1.91 -35.68
N SER A 277 -5.33 -1.58 -36.25
CA SER A 277 -6.69 -1.56 -35.68
C SER A 277 -7.24 -0.18 -35.25
N PRO A 278 -8.52 0.13 -35.55
CA PRO A 278 -9.10 1.47 -35.37
C PRO A 278 -9.38 1.79 -33.88
N PRO A 279 -9.30 3.06 -33.46
CA PRO A 279 -9.52 3.44 -32.07
C PRO A 279 -11.03 3.43 -31.71
N PRO A 280 -11.37 3.13 -30.44
CA PRO A 280 -12.73 3.32 -29.91
C PRO A 280 -13.07 4.81 -29.76
N PRO A 281 -14.36 5.18 -29.58
CA PRO A 281 -14.81 6.57 -29.62
C PRO A 281 -14.30 7.40 -28.42
N PRO A 282 -14.32 8.74 -28.51
CA PRO A 282 -13.49 9.60 -27.67
C PRO A 282 -14.06 9.73 -26.26
N HIS A 283 -13.29 9.30 -25.25
CA HIS A 283 -13.57 9.62 -23.85
C HIS A 283 -12.89 10.93 -23.44
N ARG A 284 -13.66 11.78 -22.75
CA ARG A 284 -13.26 13.08 -22.20
C ARG A 284 -11.96 12.97 -21.39
N HIS A 285 -10.95 13.74 -21.80
CA HIS A 285 -9.66 13.84 -21.12
C HIS A 285 -9.78 14.60 -19.79
N PHE A 286 -9.47 13.94 -18.68
CA PHE A 286 -9.08 14.58 -17.41
C PHE A 286 -7.58 14.38 -17.21
N PHE A 287 -6.85 15.48 -17.03
CA PHE A 287 -5.40 15.50 -16.88
C PHE A 287 -4.99 15.01 -15.47
N ASN A 288 -4.19 13.93 -15.36
CA ASN A 288 -3.65 13.47 -14.07
C ASN A 288 -2.30 14.15 -13.74
N PHE A 289 -2.13 14.50 -12.46
CA PHE A 289 -1.01 15.24 -11.88
C PHE A 289 0.26 14.36 -11.80
N ARG A 290 1.38 14.81 -12.39
CA ARG A 290 2.72 14.19 -12.24
C ARG A 290 3.69 15.20 -11.64
N PRO A 291 4.21 14.99 -10.42
CA PRO A 291 5.00 16.00 -9.77
C PRO A 291 6.41 16.11 -10.37
N SER A 292 6.78 17.32 -10.79
CA SER A 292 8.06 17.65 -11.42
C SER A 292 9.10 18.21 -10.43
N LYS A 293 8.66 18.64 -9.24
CA LYS A 293 9.48 19.31 -8.22
C LYS A 293 9.07 18.90 -6.82
N LEU A 294 10.06 18.89 -5.94
CA LEU A 294 9.87 18.68 -4.51
C LEU A 294 10.28 19.92 -3.73
N PHE A 295 9.34 20.51 -2.99
CA PHE A 295 9.62 21.56 -2.00
C PHE A 295 9.64 20.94 -0.61
N VAL A 296 10.66 21.21 0.19
CA VAL A 296 10.83 20.54 1.49
C VAL A 296 10.89 21.56 2.62
N PHE A 297 10.12 21.33 3.67
CA PHE A 297 10.07 22.14 4.89
C PHE A 297 10.23 21.23 6.10
N GLY A 298 10.85 21.71 7.15
CA GLY A 298 11.02 20.95 8.39
C GLY A 298 12.40 21.04 9.00
N ASP A 299 12.88 19.90 9.47
CA ASP A 299 14.00 19.81 10.41
C ASP A 299 15.14 18.90 9.92
N SER A 300 15.93 18.36 10.85
CA SER A 300 17.12 17.55 10.55
C SER A 300 16.81 16.22 9.85
N TYR A 301 15.58 15.72 9.90
CA TYR A 301 15.19 14.51 9.15
C TYR A 301 15.10 14.79 7.64
N ALA A 302 14.90 16.06 7.27
CA ALA A 302 14.72 16.51 5.90
C ALA A 302 15.83 17.45 5.40
N ASP A 303 16.64 18.05 6.29
CA ASP A 303 17.72 18.97 5.92
C ASP A 303 18.81 18.28 5.08
N THR A 304 19.22 18.97 4.03
CA THR A 304 20.26 18.50 3.08
C THR A 304 21.42 19.48 2.92
N GLY A 305 21.53 20.47 3.83
CA GLY A 305 22.66 21.40 3.88
C GLY A 305 22.31 22.87 4.11
N ASN A 306 21.19 23.18 4.77
CA ASN A 306 20.81 24.55 5.12
C ASN A 306 21.43 25.01 6.45
N ILE A 307 21.63 24.11 7.40
CA ILE A 307 22.27 24.45 8.67
C ILE A 307 23.71 24.97 8.48
N LYS A 308 24.17 25.79 9.44
CA LYS A 308 25.50 26.38 9.49
C LYS A 308 26.64 25.35 9.47
N SER A 309 27.75 25.72 8.82
CA SER A 309 28.94 24.88 8.59
C SER A 309 29.61 24.39 9.87
N GLU A 310 29.34 25.03 11.00
CA GLU A 310 29.87 24.69 12.31
C GLU A 310 29.11 23.52 12.96
N SER A 311 27.94 23.16 12.44
CA SER A 311 27.13 22.01 12.86
C SER A 311 27.88 20.69 12.67
N SER A 312 27.59 19.70 13.52
CA SER A 312 28.17 18.36 13.41
C SER A 312 27.90 17.70 12.06
N SER A 313 26.76 17.98 11.42
CA SER A 313 26.39 17.47 10.09
C SER A 313 27.34 17.90 8.95
N TRP A 314 28.19 18.90 9.19
CA TRP A 314 29.26 19.37 8.30
C TRP A 314 30.65 18.85 8.70
N LYS A 315 30.72 17.99 9.70
CA LYS A 315 31.97 17.38 10.20
C LYS A 315 31.96 15.88 9.96
N TYR A 316 33.15 15.31 9.76
CA TYR A 316 33.29 13.86 9.68
C TYR A 316 32.86 13.25 11.04
N PRO A 317 32.04 12.19 11.07
CA PRO A 317 31.81 11.21 10.01
C PRO A 317 30.51 11.37 9.20
N TYR A 318 29.77 12.47 9.34
CA TYR A 318 28.52 12.65 8.58
C TYR A 318 28.77 12.65 7.07
N GLY A 319 27.85 12.05 6.31
CA GLY A 319 27.92 11.94 4.85
C GLY A 319 28.97 10.97 4.30
N VAL A 320 29.63 10.15 5.14
CA VAL A 320 30.66 9.17 4.74
C VAL A 320 30.17 8.15 3.70
N THR A 321 28.90 7.74 3.74
CA THR A 321 28.28 6.83 2.76
C THR A 321 27.74 7.59 1.56
N PHE A 322 27.16 8.78 1.76
CA PHE A 322 26.72 9.67 0.69
C PHE A 322 26.73 11.13 1.15
N PRO A 323 27.38 12.06 0.42
CA PRO A 323 28.08 11.88 -0.86
C PRO A 323 29.53 11.38 -0.75
N GLY A 324 29.95 10.79 0.38
CA GLY A 324 31.35 10.42 0.66
C GLY A 324 32.11 11.46 1.48
N LYS A 325 31.43 12.52 1.92
CA LYS A 325 31.96 13.60 2.75
C LYS A 325 30.82 14.37 3.42
N PRO A 326 31.09 15.14 4.49
CA PRO A 326 30.07 15.97 5.12
C PRO A 326 29.42 16.94 4.13
N ALA A 327 28.09 17.01 4.19
CA ALA A 327 27.27 17.81 3.28
C ALA A 327 26.05 18.42 3.99
N GLY A 328 26.08 18.50 5.34
CA GLY A 328 24.99 19.06 6.13
C GLY A 328 23.75 18.17 6.26
N ARG A 329 23.88 16.86 5.97
CA ARG A 329 22.86 15.84 6.26
C ARG A 329 23.12 15.24 7.63
N PHE A 330 22.08 15.09 8.44
CA PHE A 330 22.16 14.41 9.74
C PHE A 330 22.06 12.88 9.56
N SER A 331 23.01 12.31 8.83
CA SER A 331 23.14 10.86 8.62
C SER A 331 24.57 10.54 8.13
N ASP A 332 24.95 9.26 8.11
CA ASP A 332 26.13 8.82 7.35
C ASP A 332 25.90 8.97 5.84
N GLY A 333 24.65 9.08 5.38
CA GLY A 333 24.36 9.25 3.96
C GLY A 333 23.06 9.99 3.67
N ARG A 334 22.22 9.36 2.86
CA ARG A 334 20.92 9.92 2.42
C ARG A 334 19.92 10.03 3.58
N VAL A 335 19.12 11.10 3.55
CA VAL A 335 18.02 11.37 4.49
C VAL A 335 16.66 11.25 3.81
N LEU A 336 15.55 11.41 4.56
CA LEU A 336 14.18 11.24 4.07
C LEU A 336 13.93 11.97 2.74
N THR A 337 14.37 13.22 2.64
CA THR A 337 14.28 14.06 1.43
C THR A 337 14.83 13.36 0.19
N ASP A 338 15.99 12.71 0.30
CA ASP A 338 16.64 12.06 -0.84
C ASP A 338 15.82 10.86 -1.34
N TYR A 339 15.15 10.15 -0.42
CA TYR A 339 14.30 9.00 -0.74
C TYR A 339 12.95 9.41 -1.32
N VAL A 340 12.32 10.47 -0.79
CA VAL A 340 11.08 11.03 -1.37
C VAL A 340 11.35 11.61 -2.76
N ALA A 341 12.46 12.34 -2.94
CA ALA A 341 12.87 12.83 -4.25
C ALA A 341 13.09 11.68 -5.26
N LYS A 342 13.77 10.62 -4.82
CA LYS A 342 13.98 9.41 -5.64
C LYS A 342 12.65 8.77 -6.05
N PHE A 343 11.69 8.67 -5.14
CA PHE A 343 10.36 8.12 -5.44
C PHE A 343 9.64 8.91 -6.53
N MET A 344 9.71 10.24 -6.47
CA MET A 344 9.13 11.14 -7.47
C MET A 344 9.90 11.16 -8.80
N GLY A 345 11.02 10.45 -8.91
CA GLY A 345 11.87 10.46 -10.11
C GLY A 345 12.66 11.76 -10.31
N VAL A 346 12.80 12.59 -9.27
CA VAL A 346 13.59 13.84 -9.30
C VAL A 346 14.88 13.68 -8.50
N LYS A 347 15.89 14.54 -8.76
CA LYS A 347 17.06 14.61 -7.89
C LYS A 347 16.68 15.31 -6.59
N SER A 348 17.44 15.04 -5.53
CA SER A 348 17.25 15.73 -4.25
C SER A 348 17.23 17.25 -4.44
N PRO A 349 16.22 17.94 -3.89
CA PRO A 349 16.06 19.37 -4.07
C PRO A 349 17.23 20.14 -3.46
N PHE A 350 17.58 21.27 -4.08
CA PHE A 350 18.77 22.04 -3.69
C PHE A 350 18.50 22.81 -2.38
N PRO A 351 19.44 22.86 -1.43
CA PRO A 351 19.27 23.62 -0.18
C PRO A 351 19.15 25.14 -0.42
N TYR A 352 18.15 25.77 0.20
CA TYR A 352 17.83 27.19 0.13
C TYR A 352 19.02 28.12 0.46
N ARG A 353 19.86 27.74 1.44
CA ARG A 353 21.07 28.50 1.81
C ARG A 353 21.94 28.81 0.60
N TRP A 354 21.97 27.90 -0.37
CA TRP A 354 22.83 27.97 -1.54
C TRP A 354 22.09 28.43 -2.81
N LYS A 355 20.85 28.95 -2.69
CA LYS A 355 19.96 29.31 -3.81
C LYS A 355 20.61 30.11 -4.96
N ARG A 356 21.56 30.99 -4.66
CA ARG A 356 22.26 31.82 -5.66
C ARG A 356 23.29 31.04 -6.50
N LEU A 357 23.81 29.92 -5.99
CA LEU A 357 24.79 29.06 -6.67
C LEU A 357 24.13 27.88 -7.42
N GLY A 358 22.82 27.69 -7.22
CA GLY A 358 22.11 26.46 -7.56
C GLY A 358 21.07 26.56 -8.66
N VAL A 359 21.05 27.63 -9.47
CA VAL A 359 19.96 27.92 -10.43
C VAL A 359 19.62 26.74 -11.34
N LYS A 360 20.62 25.99 -11.83
CA LYS A 360 20.42 24.79 -12.67
C LYS A 360 19.72 23.62 -11.97
N TYR A 361 19.67 23.62 -10.64
CA TYR A 361 19.06 22.58 -9.82
C TYR A 361 17.62 22.91 -9.38
N LEU A 362 17.16 24.15 -9.63
CA LEU A 362 15.78 24.57 -9.33
C LEU A 362 14.73 23.72 -10.07
N LYS A 363 15.09 23.10 -11.19
CA LYS A 363 14.22 22.17 -11.92
C LYS A 363 13.75 20.97 -11.09
N TYR A 364 14.40 20.67 -9.96
CA TYR A 364 14.01 19.59 -9.04
C TYR A 364 13.30 20.09 -7.78
N GLY A 365 13.12 21.40 -7.62
CA GLY A 365 12.58 22.04 -6.43
C GLY A 365 13.65 22.52 -5.45
N MET A 366 13.25 22.80 -4.21
CA MET A 366 14.11 23.44 -3.21
C MET A 366 13.83 22.91 -1.79
N ASN A 367 14.90 22.74 -1.02
CA ASN A 367 14.83 22.32 0.36
C ASN A 367 15.03 23.53 1.29
N PHE A 368 14.03 23.81 2.12
CA PHE A 368 14.00 24.87 3.12
C PHE A 368 14.16 24.36 4.56
N ALA A 369 14.26 23.05 4.78
CA ALA A 369 14.37 22.45 6.11
C ALA A 369 15.71 22.80 6.79
N TYR A 370 15.69 23.00 8.12
CA TYR A 370 16.86 23.35 8.93
C TYR A 370 16.99 22.42 10.14
N GLY A 371 18.15 21.79 10.32
CA GLY A 371 18.40 20.91 11.46
C GLY A 371 18.07 21.50 12.83
N GLY A 372 17.35 20.74 13.67
CA GLY A 372 16.99 21.13 15.04
C GLY A 372 15.80 22.10 15.17
N THR A 373 15.26 22.60 14.05
CA THR A 373 14.11 23.52 14.07
C THR A 373 12.78 22.79 14.27
N GLY A 374 11.74 23.55 14.62
CA GLY A 374 10.38 23.06 14.81
C GLY A 374 9.36 23.96 14.14
N VAL A 375 8.09 23.78 14.48
CA VAL A 375 7.05 24.76 14.08
C VAL A 375 7.11 26.03 14.92
N PHE A 376 7.65 25.94 16.13
CA PHE A 376 8.02 27.06 16.99
C PHE A 376 9.54 27.18 17.15
N ASP A 377 9.98 28.19 17.89
CA ASP A 377 11.39 28.40 18.20
C ASP A 377 11.90 27.37 19.22
N THR A 378 12.86 26.57 18.79
CA THR A 378 13.41 25.45 19.56
C THR A 378 14.65 25.87 20.35
N LEU A 379 15.64 24.98 20.48
CA LEU A 379 16.93 25.25 21.11
C LEU A 379 17.97 25.79 20.12
N VAL A 380 17.68 25.72 18.81
CA VAL A 380 18.51 26.33 17.78
C VAL A 380 17.91 27.66 17.34
N SER A 381 18.76 28.61 16.96
CA SER A 381 18.34 29.94 16.47
C SER A 381 18.14 29.98 14.95
N ASP A 382 17.87 28.83 14.34
CA ASP A 382 17.68 28.70 12.89
C ASP A 382 16.19 28.84 12.51
N PRO A 383 15.87 29.12 11.23
CA PRO A 383 14.50 29.42 10.80
C PRO A 383 13.48 28.32 11.13
N ASN A 384 12.50 28.63 11.97
CA ASN A 384 11.34 27.76 12.20
C ASN A 384 10.51 27.58 10.92
N MET A 385 9.60 26.61 10.92
CA MET A 385 8.85 26.24 9.71
C MET A 385 8.07 27.42 9.09
N THR A 386 7.53 28.33 9.90
CA THR A 386 6.81 29.51 9.40
C THR A 386 7.75 30.41 8.60
N THR A 387 8.96 30.64 9.10
CA THR A 387 10.01 31.39 8.37
C THR A 387 10.50 30.65 7.13
N GLN A 388 10.58 29.33 7.16
CA GLN A 388 10.90 28.54 5.97
C GLN A 388 9.85 28.73 4.86
N ILE A 389 8.56 28.85 5.22
CA ILE A 389 7.48 29.17 4.27
C ILE A 389 7.59 30.62 3.79
N ASP A 390 8.03 31.57 4.63
CA ASP A 390 8.31 32.95 4.20
C ASP A 390 9.38 32.98 3.10
N PHE A 391 10.42 32.13 3.23
CA PHE A 391 11.45 31.99 2.21
C PHE A 391 10.87 31.49 0.89
N PHE A 392 10.03 30.45 0.93
CA PHE A 392 9.37 29.93 -0.27
C PHE A 392 8.49 31.00 -0.93
N GLN A 393 7.67 31.70 -0.15
CA GLN A 393 6.82 32.79 -0.65
C GLN A 393 7.64 33.92 -1.27
N GLN A 394 8.80 34.26 -0.70
CA GLN A 394 9.71 35.24 -1.29
C GLN A 394 10.23 34.78 -2.65
N LEU A 395 10.59 33.50 -2.81
CA LEU A 395 11.05 32.99 -4.11
C LEU A 395 9.97 33.01 -5.19
N LEU A 396 8.70 32.85 -4.80
CA LEU A 396 7.57 33.04 -5.72
C LEU A 396 7.44 34.50 -6.14
N ARG A 397 7.59 35.46 -5.22
CA ARG A 397 7.62 36.90 -5.53
C ARG A 397 8.79 37.29 -6.44
N ASP A 398 9.93 36.64 -6.26
CA ASP A 398 11.13 36.84 -7.07
C ASP A 398 11.06 36.12 -8.44
N ASN A 399 9.92 35.49 -8.77
CA ASN A 399 9.69 34.72 -9.99
C ASN A 399 10.73 33.60 -10.23
N MET A 400 11.28 33.02 -9.16
CA MET A 400 12.23 31.90 -9.28
C MET A 400 11.55 30.57 -9.68
N PHE A 401 10.23 30.49 -9.49
CA PHE A 401 9.40 29.37 -9.91
C PHE A 401 8.13 29.89 -10.59
N THR A 402 7.72 29.26 -11.68
CA THR A 402 6.49 29.59 -12.39
C THR A 402 5.26 28.97 -11.72
N VAL A 403 4.06 29.47 -12.03
CA VAL A 403 2.80 28.86 -11.56
C VAL A 403 2.73 27.37 -11.92
N SER A 404 3.15 27.01 -13.13
CA SER A 404 3.20 25.61 -13.58
C SER A 404 4.19 24.77 -12.76
N ASP A 405 5.32 25.34 -12.35
CA ASP A 405 6.27 24.67 -11.47
C ASP A 405 5.66 24.34 -10.11
N ILE A 406 4.80 25.21 -9.59
CA ILE A 406 4.16 25.03 -8.28
C ILE A 406 2.96 24.08 -8.38
N GLU A 407 2.11 24.25 -9.38
CA GLU A 407 0.94 23.40 -9.60
C GLU A 407 1.28 21.96 -9.98
N SER A 408 2.53 21.69 -10.39
CA SER A 408 3.07 20.36 -10.64
C SER A 408 4.11 19.96 -9.59
N SER A 409 4.05 20.51 -8.38
CA SER A 409 5.00 20.18 -7.31
C SER A 409 4.34 19.47 -6.13
N VAL A 410 5.16 18.73 -5.39
CA VAL A 410 4.81 18.21 -4.06
C VAL A 410 5.57 19.00 -3.00
N ALA A 411 4.92 19.28 -1.87
CA ALA A 411 5.61 19.70 -0.65
C ALA A 411 5.78 18.52 0.31
N LEU A 412 6.98 18.35 0.87
CA LEU A 412 7.25 17.47 2.00
C LEU A 412 7.44 18.33 3.26
N VAL A 413 6.67 18.03 4.30
CA VAL A 413 6.73 18.69 5.61
C VAL A 413 7.15 17.67 6.66
N SER A 414 8.35 17.85 7.21
CA SER A 414 8.94 17.00 8.25
C SER A 414 8.87 17.69 9.61
N VAL A 415 8.35 16.99 10.62
CA VAL A 415 8.39 17.41 12.02
C VAL A 415 8.75 16.20 12.88
N ALA A 416 9.93 16.23 13.51
CA ALA A 416 10.60 15.13 14.21
C ALA A 416 10.86 15.46 15.70
N GLY A 417 9.95 16.22 16.31
CA GLY A 417 9.88 16.34 17.77
C GLY A 417 10.77 17.38 18.47
N ASN A 418 11.49 18.24 17.72
CA ASN A 418 12.32 19.30 18.30
C ASN A 418 11.54 20.27 19.21
N ASP A 419 10.29 20.59 18.88
CA ASP A 419 9.39 21.40 19.72
C ASP A 419 9.20 20.77 21.11
N TYR A 420 9.08 19.45 21.19
CA TYR A 420 8.90 18.71 22.44
C TYR A 420 10.19 18.61 23.25
N GLY A 421 11.33 18.45 22.58
CA GLY A 421 12.64 18.55 23.21
C GLY A 421 12.84 19.93 23.84
N ALA A 422 12.53 21.00 23.09
CA ALA A 422 12.62 22.37 23.57
C ALA A 422 11.65 22.66 24.73
N TYR A 423 10.41 22.16 24.67
CA TYR A 423 9.44 22.29 25.75
C TYR A 423 9.93 21.65 27.05
N THR A 424 10.54 20.46 26.95
CA THR A 424 11.10 19.75 28.11
C THR A 424 12.24 20.54 28.74
N VAL A 425 13.15 21.09 27.93
CA VAL A 425 14.33 21.83 28.43
C VAL A 425 13.95 23.21 28.98
N LYS A 426 12.95 23.89 28.40
CA LYS A 426 12.48 25.22 28.84
C LYS A 426 11.50 25.15 30.02
N ASN A 427 11.53 24.08 30.83
CA ASN A 427 10.68 23.83 32.00
C ASN A 427 9.16 23.83 31.72
N GLY A 428 8.74 23.21 30.61
CA GLY A 428 7.33 22.92 30.37
C GLY A 428 6.70 22.09 31.50
N SER A 429 5.48 22.43 31.92
CA SER A 429 4.81 21.71 33.01
C SER A 429 4.21 20.39 32.54
N ALA A 430 4.17 19.38 33.42
CA ALA A 430 3.54 18.10 33.12
C ALA A 430 2.05 18.27 32.73
N GLN A 431 1.35 19.23 33.35
CA GLN A 431 -0.05 19.53 32.99
C GLN A 431 -0.20 20.23 31.63
N GLY A 432 0.85 20.88 31.11
CA GLY A 432 0.81 21.67 29.88
C GLY A 432 1.02 20.88 28.60
N TRP A 433 1.40 19.59 28.68
CA TRP A 433 1.71 18.76 27.51
C TRP A 433 0.57 18.68 26.50
N GLN A 434 -0.66 18.46 26.95
CA GLN A 434 -1.80 18.31 26.05
C GLN A 434 -2.08 19.62 25.28
N SER A 435 -2.01 20.75 25.97
CA SER A 435 -2.16 22.08 25.37
C SER A 435 -1.03 22.38 24.38
N PHE A 436 0.19 22.01 24.72
CA PHE A 436 1.35 22.21 23.86
C PHE A 436 1.30 21.32 22.61
N ILE A 437 0.94 20.04 22.74
CA ILE A 437 0.72 19.15 21.58
C ILE A 437 -0.34 19.75 20.66
N THR A 438 -1.45 20.23 21.21
CA THR A 438 -2.51 20.89 20.44
C THR A 438 -1.99 22.13 19.72
N ALA A 439 -1.18 22.96 20.39
CA ALA A 439 -0.59 24.15 19.78
C ALA A 439 0.36 23.80 18.62
N VAL A 440 1.21 22.79 18.78
CA VAL A 440 2.11 22.30 17.73
C VAL A 440 1.31 21.80 16.52
N VAL A 441 0.31 20.93 16.73
CA VAL A 441 -0.52 20.41 15.62
C VAL A 441 -1.30 21.53 14.93
N ASN A 442 -1.82 22.50 15.69
CA ASN A 442 -2.49 23.67 15.11
C ASN A 442 -1.55 24.50 14.25
N GLN A 443 -0.30 24.68 14.67
CA GLN A 443 0.69 25.40 13.85
C GLN A 443 1.07 24.61 12.59
N ILE A 444 1.20 23.27 12.67
CA ILE A 444 1.37 22.41 11.50
C ILE A 444 0.20 22.58 10.52
N TYR A 445 -1.03 22.56 11.03
CA TYR A 445 -2.24 22.78 10.22
C TYR A 445 -2.22 24.14 9.50
N VAL A 446 -1.88 25.22 10.21
CA VAL A 446 -1.75 26.57 9.61
C VAL A 446 -0.68 26.59 8.53
N ASN A 447 0.48 26.00 8.80
CA ASN A 447 1.61 25.94 7.87
C ASN A 447 1.26 25.14 6.60
N LEU A 448 0.58 23.99 6.74
CA LEU A 448 0.13 23.18 5.60
C LEU A 448 -0.89 23.93 4.74
N LYS A 449 -1.89 24.58 5.36
CA LYS A 449 -2.84 25.43 4.62
C LYS A 449 -2.14 26.58 3.91
N ARG A 450 -1.11 27.16 4.53
CA ARG A 450 -0.35 28.25 3.91
C ARG A 450 0.43 27.76 2.69
N ILE A 451 1.10 26.61 2.76
CA ILE A 451 1.82 26.03 1.60
C ILE A 451 0.84 25.68 0.47
N HIS A 452 -0.30 25.07 0.81
CA HIS A 452 -1.35 24.76 -0.17
C HIS A 452 -1.91 26.04 -0.82
N GLY A 453 -2.18 27.08 -0.02
CA GLY A 453 -2.62 28.39 -0.50
C GLY A 453 -1.60 29.14 -1.36
N LEU A 454 -0.32 28.75 -1.33
CA LEU A 454 0.70 29.24 -2.26
C LEU A 454 0.70 28.50 -3.61
N GLY A 455 -0.19 27.52 -3.80
CA GLY A 455 -0.45 26.84 -5.07
C GLY A 455 0.02 25.38 -5.15
N VAL A 456 0.67 24.86 -4.10
CA VAL A 456 1.12 23.45 -4.08
C VAL A 456 -0.08 22.54 -3.88
N LYS A 457 -0.37 21.67 -4.87
CA LYS A 457 -1.57 20.82 -4.86
C LYS A 457 -1.44 19.57 -3.99
N LYS A 458 -0.23 19.03 -3.84
CA LYS A 458 0.02 17.80 -3.06
C LYS A 458 1.03 18.05 -1.94
N LEU A 459 0.66 17.73 -0.72
CA LEU A 459 1.47 17.92 0.47
C LEU A 459 1.59 16.62 1.26
N ALA A 460 2.80 16.09 1.39
CA ALA A 460 3.12 15.05 2.35
C ALA A 460 3.52 15.69 3.68
N VAL A 461 2.90 15.28 4.79
CA VAL A 461 3.33 15.63 6.14
C VAL A 461 3.66 14.35 6.93
N THR A 462 4.78 14.34 7.62
CA THR A 462 5.18 13.20 8.44
C THR A 462 4.41 13.19 9.76
N THR A 463 4.01 12.01 10.23
CA THR A 463 3.77 11.82 11.67
C THR A 463 5.07 11.93 12.44
N LEU A 464 5.01 12.22 13.74
CA LEU A 464 6.16 11.99 14.61
C LEU A 464 6.55 10.52 14.60
N GLU A 465 7.85 10.26 14.46
CA GLU A 465 8.49 8.99 14.73
C GLU A 465 8.35 8.61 16.22
N PRO A 466 8.61 7.35 16.61
CA PRO A 466 8.48 6.94 18.00
C PRO A 466 9.63 7.55 18.83
N LEU A 467 9.43 8.78 19.34
CA LEU A 467 10.43 9.52 20.12
C LEU A 467 10.99 8.73 21.30
N GLY A 468 10.17 7.86 21.91
CA GLY A 468 10.59 6.97 23.00
C GLY A 468 11.57 5.89 22.56
N CYS A 469 11.66 5.58 21.26
CA CYS A 469 12.58 4.61 20.69
C CYS A 469 13.87 5.24 20.14
N LEU A 470 14.01 6.57 20.17
CA LEU A 470 15.27 7.20 19.76
C LEU A 470 16.40 6.79 20.71
N PRO A 471 17.65 6.63 20.24
CA PRO A 471 18.77 6.23 21.08
C PRO A 471 18.98 7.11 22.32
N GLN A 472 18.75 8.42 22.22
CA GLN A 472 18.78 9.32 23.38
C GLN A 472 17.77 8.94 24.48
N SER A 473 16.63 8.37 24.10
CA SER A 473 15.56 7.96 25.00
C SER A 473 15.75 6.54 25.52
N THR A 474 16.40 5.68 24.74
CA THR A 474 16.65 4.26 25.08
C THR A 474 18.01 4.04 25.75
N ALA A 475 18.87 5.05 25.83
CA ALA A 475 20.17 4.97 26.50
C ALA A 475 20.07 4.47 27.95
N MET A 476 19.03 4.88 28.70
CA MET A 476 18.80 4.41 30.08
C MET A 476 18.47 2.91 30.18
N SER A 477 17.93 2.32 29.11
CA SER A 477 17.65 0.88 29.02
C SER A 477 18.77 0.13 28.29
N SER A 478 19.96 0.72 28.13
CA SER A 478 21.05 0.17 27.33
C SER A 478 20.62 -0.18 25.89
N PHE A 479 19.77 0.68 25.32
CA PHE A 479 19.20 0.55 23.97
C PHE A 479 18.33 -0.71 23.78
N GLN A 480 17.72 -1.22 24.85
CA GLN A 480 16.90 -2.44 24.78
C GLN A 480 15.40 -2.16 24.66
N GLN A 481 14.93 -1.03 25.20
CA GLN A 481 13.50 -0.77 25.32
C GLN A 481 13.17 0.70 25.05
N CYS A 482 12.09 0.92 24.31
CA CYS A 482 11.51 2.24 24.10
C CYS A 482 10.88 2.80 25.37
N ASN A 483 10.95 4.11 25.56
CA ASN A 483 10.23 4.83 26.59
C ASN A 483 8.73 4.92 26.24
N GLY A 484 7.91 4.13 26.94
CA GLY A 484 6.46 4.07 26.72
C GLY A 484 5.76 5.41 26.93
N THR A 485 6.14 6.19 27.95
CA THR A 485 5.52 7.49 28.26
C THR A 485 5.72 8.50 27.13
N GLN A 486 6.92 8.58 26.57
CA GLN A 486 7.18 9.44 25.41
C GLN A 486 6.38 8.99 24.19
N ASN A 487 6.29 7.68 23.94
CA ASN A 487 5.51 7.15 22.82
C ASN A 487 4.00 7.38 23.00
N SER A 488 3.48 7.44 24.23
CA SER A 488 2.09 7.85 24.47
C SER A 488 1.83 9.31 24.07
N LEU A 489 2.78 10.22 24.34
CA LEU A 489 2.67 11.62 23.89
C LEU A 489 2.71 11.72 22.35
N VAL A 490 3.58 10.93 21.72
CA VAL A 490 3.65 10.81 20.25
C VAL A 490 2.32 10.30 19.68
N ALA A 491 1.71 9.29 20.30
CA ALA A 491 0.40 8.79 19.89
C ALA A 491 -0.69 9.89 19.93
N SER A 492 -0.70 10.72 20.98
CA SER A 492 -1.61 11.86 21.09
C SER A 492 -1.38 12.89 19.99
N HIS A 493 -0.12 13.25 19.69
CA HIS A 493 0.19 14.14 18.56
C HIS A 493 -0.29 13.55 17.24
N ASN A 494 0.07 12.30 16.96
CA ASN A 494 -0.20 11.65 15.67
C ASN A 494 -1.71 11.47 15.44
N LEU A 495 -2.49 11.24 16.50
CA LEU A 495 -3.95 11.23 16.42
C LEU A 495 -4.50 12.61 16.00
N LEU A 496 -4.07 13.68 16.67
CA LEU A 496 -4.51 15.04 16.37
C LEU A 496 -4.07 15.49 14.97
N LEU A 497 -2.86 15.13 14.54
CA LEU A 497 -2.36 15.44 13.20
C LEU A 497 -3.21 14.76 12.11
N ARG A 498 -3.57 13.48 12.29
CA ARG A 498 -4.45 12.77 11.34
C ARG A 498 -5.84 13.40 11.28
N GLN A 499 -6.38 13.82 12.42
CA GLN A 499 -7.66 14.54 12.46
C GLN A 499 -7.56 15.89 11.73
N ALA A 500 -6.46 16.62 11.92
CA ALA A 500 -6.19 17.88 11.22
C ALA A 500 -6.07 17.69 9.70
N VAL A 501 -5.36 16.65 9.24
CA VAL A 501 -5.25 16.31 7.81
C VAL A 501 -6.60 15.87 7.22
N ALA A 502 -7.34 15.01 7.90
CA ALA A 502 -8.67 14.61 7.47
C ALA A 502 -9.62 15.81 7.35
N LYS A 503 -9.53 16.76 8.28
CA LYS A 503 -10.27 18.03 8.21
C LYS A 503 -9.89 18.84 6.97
N MET A 504 -8.60 19.03 6.67
CA MET A 504 -8.16 19.77 5.48
C MET A 504 -8.58 19.10 4.16
N ASN A 505 -8.49 17.78 4.07
CA ASN A 505 -8.95 17.04 2.88
C ASN A 505 -10.47 17.18 2.67
N LYS A 506 -11.25 17.22 3.77
CA LYS A 506 -12.68 17.52 3.69
C LYS A 506 -12.95 18.97 3.24
N GLU A 507 -12.17 19.94 3.72
CA GLU A 507 -12.31 21.36 3.32
C GLU A 507 -11.94 21.61 1.85
N THR A 508 -11.04 20.80 1.29
CA THR A 508 -10.56 20.93 -0.10
C THR A 508 -11.30 20.04 -1.10
N ASN A 509 -12.28 19.23 -0.64
CA ASN A 509 -12.97 18.22 -1.46
C ASN A 509 -12.00 17.31 -2.24
N GLY A 510 -10.86 16.97 -1.64
CA GLY A 510 -9.75 16.31 -2.31
C GLY A 510 -8.90 15.43 -1.39
N SER A 511 -7.79 14.93 -1.92
CA SER A 511 -6.76 14.15 -1.22
C SER A 511 -5.41 14.86 -1.29
N ASP A 512 -5.45 16.19 -1.12
CA ASP A 512 -4.31 17.07 -1.31
C ASP A 512 -3.26 16.90 -0.21
N PHE A 513 -3.69 16.52 0.99
CA PHE A 513 -2.83 16.31 2.16
C PHE A 513 -2.68 14.81 2.45
N VAL A 514 -1.43 14.34 2.45
CA VAL A 514 -1.05 12.93 2.64
C VAL A 514 -0.24 12.80 3.92
N ILE A 515 -0.58 11.83 4.77
CA ILE A 515 0.21 11.48 5.95
C ILE A 515 1.31 10.50 5.55
N LEU A 516 2.58 10.80 5.85
CA LEU A 516 3.67 9.82 5.84
C LEU A 516 3.89 9.29 7.26
N ASP A 517 3.50 8.05 7.50
CA ASP A 517 3.45 7.46 8.85
C ASP A 517 4.82 6.96 9.33
N LEU A 518 5.69 7.89 9.72
CA LEU A 518 7.00 7.56 10.29
C LEU A 518 6.90 6.69 11.54
N TYR A 519 5.84 6.85 12.35
CA TYR A 519 5.68 6.02 13.55
C TYR A 519 5.55 4.55 13.17
N ALA A 520 4.58 4.23 12.31
CA ALA A 520 4.36 2.87 11.86
C ALA A 520 5.56 2.33 11.07
N ALA A 521 6.19 3.15 10.22
CA ALA A 521 7.34 2.75 9.44
C ALA A 521 8.53 2.37 10.33
N PHE A 522 8.89 3.19 11.32
CA PHE A 522 9.97 2.88 12.27
C PHE A 522 9.64 1.62 13.08
N MET A 523 8.44 1.53 13.64
CA MET A 523 8.03 0.38 14.45
C MET A 523 7.99 -0.93 13.65
N SER A 524 7.64 -0.86 12.36
CA SER A 524 7.70 -2.01 11.45
C SER A 524 9.13 -2.49 11.26
N VAL A 525 10.07 -1.58 11.01
CA VAL A 525 11.50 -1.92 10.88
C VAL A 525 12.06 -2.50 12.18
N PHE A 526 11.70 -1.94 13.34
CA PHE A 526 12.17 -2.44 14.64
C PHE A 526 11.66 -3.84 14.98
N LYS A 527 10.48 -4.21 14.48
CA LYS A 527 9.88 -5.53 14.70
C LYS A 527 10.27 -6.55 13.62
N ASN A 528 10.93 -6.13 12.55
CA ASN A 528 11.30 -7.00 11.45
C ASN A 528 12.34 -8.04 11.89
N LYS A 529 11.99 -9.33 11.72
CA LYS A 529 12.89 -10.45 12.04
C LYS A 529 13.78 -10.89 10.88
N GLY A 530 13.62 -10.29 9.69
CA GLY A 530 14.35 -10.62 8.47
C GLY A 530 13.67 -11.69 7.61
N ASP A 531 12.38 -11.93 7.81
CA ASP A 531 11.67 -13.09 7.25
C ASP A 531 11.19 -12.86 5.80
N HIS A 532 11.32 -11.64 5.27
CA HIS A 532 10.85 -11.25 3.93
C HIS A 532 12.02 -10.91 2.99
N LEU A 533 11.99 -11.41 1.75
CA LEU A 533 13.01 -11.18 0.73
C LEU A 533 13.20 -9.67 0.47
N GLY A 534 14.40 -9.14 0.71
CA GLY A 534 14.75 -7.73 0.49
C GLY A 534 14.53 -6.79 1.68
N SER A 535 14.01 -7.27 2.80
CA SER A 535 13.88 -6.48 4.04
C SER A 535 15.19 -6.45 4.83
N ILE A 536 15.64 -5.27 5.26
CA ILE A 536 16.88 -5.12 6.06
C ILE A 536 16.56 -5.45 7.52
N LYS A 537 17.29 -6.39 8.09
CA LYS A 537 17.24 -6.72 9.52
C LYS A 537 18.31 -5.92 10.26
N PHE A 538 17.93 -5.34 11.40
CA PHE A 538 18.83 -4.66 12.31
C PHE A 538 18.81 -5.42 13.63
N GLU A 539 19.95 -5.95 14.08
CA GLU A 539 20.00 -6.74 15.33
C GLU A 539 19.72 -5.91 16.57
N ASN A 540 20.27 -4.68 16.61
CA ASN A 540 20.11 -3.73 17.71
C ASN A 540 19.58 -2.39 17.17
N PRO A 541 18.30 -2.33 16.72
CA PRO A 541 17.78 -1.20 15.97
C PRO A 541 17.71 0.10 16.77
N LEU A 542 17.80 0.04 18.11
CA LEU A 542 17.72 1.21 18.99
C LEU A 542 19.11 1.76 19.37
N LYS A 543 20.19 1.06 19.00
CA LYS A 543 21.57 1.46 19.33
C LYS A 543 22.13 2.36 18.21
N PRO A 544 22.77 3.50 18.55
CA PRO A 544 23.36 4.37 17.54
C PRO A 544 24.72 3.83 17.09
N CYS A 545 25.07 4.02 15.82
CA CYS A 545 26.38 3.65 15.31
C CYS A 545 27.47 4.63 15.78
N CYS A 546 27.18 5.93 15.78
CA CYS A 546 28.10 7.00 16.12
C CYS A 546 27.68 7.68 17.43
N PHE A 547 28.55 7.67 18.43
CA PHE A 547 28.27 8.27 19.73
C PHE A 547 29.53 8.85 20.37
N GLY A 548 29.37 9.88 21.21
CA GLY A 548 30.49 10.54 21.88
C GLY A 548 31.17 9.62 22.89
N VAL A 549 32.49 9.80 23.09
CA VAL A 549 33.26 9.02 24.08
C VAL A 549 32.86 9.33 25.54
N SER A 550 32.11 10.41 25.76
CA SER A 550 31.48 10.75 27.04
C SER A 550 30.22 11.57 26.79
N THR A 551 29.42 11.82 27.82
CA THR A 551 28.20 12.66 27.76
C THR A 551 28.45 14.11 27.34
N LYS A 552 29.71 14.58 27.38
CA LYS A 552 30.11 15.91 26.91
C LYS A 552 30.26 16.01 25.40
N TYR A 553 30.38 14.88 24.72
CA TYR A 553 30.67 14.82 23.29
C TYR A 553 29.54 14.13 22.54
N SER A 554 29.40 14.48 21.27
CA SER A 554 28.44 13.90 20.34
C SER A 554 29.17 13.36 19.10
N CYS A 555 28.43 12.66 18.22
CA CYS A 555 28.97 12.27 16.92
C CYS A 555 29.52 13.50 16.17
N GLY A 556 30.75 13.40 15.65
CA GLY A 556 31.43 14.52 14.98
C GLY A 556 32.09 15.55 15.91
N SER A 557 32.12 15.31 17.23
CA SER A 557 32.88 16.14 18.16
C SER A 557 34.40 15.92 18.05
N GLU A 558 35.15 17.00 18.11
CA GLU A 558 36.62 17.02 18.15
C GLU A 558 37.06 17.92 19.32
N ASP A 559 38.22 17.66 19.91
CA ASP A 559 38.85 18.59 20.85
C ASP A 559 39.63 19.70 20.12
N GLU A 560 40.22 20.62 20.89
CA GLU A 560 41.00 21.75 20.37
C GLU A 560 42.20 21.32 19.50
N SER A 561 42.68 20.08 19.65
CA SER A 561 43.76 19.51 18.85
C SER A 561 43.28 18.84 17.55
N GLY A 562 41.96 18.79 17.32
CA GLY A 562 41.34 18.06 16.21
C GLY A 562 41.22 16.55 16.47
N THR A 563 41.44 16.09 17.70
CA THR A 563 41.29 14.67 18.04
C THR A 563 39.82 14.30 18.16
N LYS A 564 39.41 13.24 17.46
CA LYS A 564 38.03 12.73 17.47
C LYS A 564 37.60 12.31 18.87
N LYS A 565 36.43 12.79 19.32
CA LYS A 565 35.81 12.47 20.62
C LYS A 565 34.50 11.69 20.48
N TYR A 566 34.46 10.81 19.48
CA TYR A 566 33.36 9.89 19.24
C TYR A 566 33.88 8.55 18.74
N THR A 567 33.06 7.52 18.86
CA THR A 567 33.27 6.21 18.27
C THR A 567 32.25 5.98 17.16
N ILE A 568 32.60 5.13 16.19
CA ILE A 568 31.72 4.65 15.12
C ILE A 568 31.68 3.12 15.24
N CYS A 569 30.51 2.51 15.05
CA CYS A 569 30.36 1.07 14.95
C CYS A 569 31.13 0.51 13.75
N GLU A 570 31.44 -0.79 13.79
CA GLU A 570 32.26 -1.44 12.74
C GLU A 570 31.57 -1.44 11.37
N ASP A 571 30.26 -1.66 11.33
CA ASP A 571 29.44 -1.63 10.11
C ASP A 571 28.24 -0.66 10.24
N PRO A 572 28.38 0.59 9.75
CA PRO A 572 27.25 1.52 9.68
C PRO A 572 26.06 1.02 8.86
N GLY A 573 26.29 0.13 7.89
CA GLY A 573 25.25 -0.43 7.03
C GLY A 573 24.30 -1.38 7.75
N SER A 574 24.74 -1.97 8.87
CA SER A 574 23.95 -2.86 9.72
C SER A 574 23.29 -2.16 10.92
N ALA A 575 23.49 -0.84 11.07
CA ALA A 575 22.89 -0.04 12.13
C ALA A 575 21.70 0.76 11.62
N PHE A 576 20.62 0.82 12.40
CA PHE A 576 19.45 1.64 12.03
C PHE A 576 19.69 3.12 12.33
N PHE A 577 20.19 3.44 13.52
CA PHE A 577 20.50 4.82 13.93
C PHE A 577 21.96 5.17 13.67
N TRP A 578 22.18 6.33 13.08
CA TRP A 578 23.51 6.91 12.90
C TRP A 578 24.01 7.56 14.16
N ASP A 579 23.23 8.48 14.73
CA ASP A 579 23.55 9.15 15.99
C ASP A 579 22.39 9.00 16.98
N GLN A 580 22.36 9.83 18.02
CA GLN A 580 21.38 9.71 19.09
C GLN A 580 19.91 9.95 18.67
N VAL A 581 19.68 10.45 17.45
CA VAL A 581 18.38 10.91 16.96
C VAL A 581 18.10 10.44 15.53
N HIS A 582 19.13 10.37 14.68
CA HIS A 582 18.93 10.26 13.23
C HIS A 582 19.25 8.87 12.70
N PRO A 583 18.45 8.34 11.76
CA PRO A 583 18.76 7.09 11.07
C PRO A 583 20.04 7.16 10.20
N THR A 584 20.68 6.01 10.02
CA THR A 584 21.68 5.81 8.96
C THR A 584 21.03 5.86 7.59
N GLN A 585 21.82 5.88 6.53
CA GLN A 585 21.33 5.69 5.16
C GLN A 585 20.57 4.36 5.04
N ALA A 586 21.04 3.29 5.71
CA ALA A 586 20.37 1.99 5.72
C ALA A 586 19.04 2.04 6.49
N GLY A 587 19.01 2.70 7.66
CA GLY A 587 17.78 2.95 8.42
C GLY A 587 16.76 3.73 7.61
N TRP A 588 17.17 4.84 6.98
CA TRP A 588 16.31 5.62 6.09
C TRP A 588 15.82 4.82 4.87
N ARG A 589 16.66 3.93 4.31
CA ARG A 589 16.23 3.04 3.23
C ARG A 589 15.13 2.08 3.69
N ALA A 590 15.26 1.50 4.88
CA ALA A 590 14.28 0.59 5.45
C ALA A 590 12.95 1.32 5.75
N VAL A 591 13.02 2.52 6.35
CA VAL A 591 11.86 3.39 6.57
C VAL A 591 11.20 3.75 5.24
N TYR A 592 11.99 4.15 4.25
CA TYR A 592 11.49 4.46 2.91
C TYR A 592 10.73 3.28 2.29
N THR A 593 11.27 2.06 2.36
CA THR A 593 10.58 0.85 1.88
C THR A 593 9.24 0.66 2.56
N ALA A 594 9.14 0.89 3.87
CA ALA A 594 7.87 0.81 4.60
C ALA A 594 6.87 1.93 4.22
N LEU A 595 7.35 3.07 3.71
CA LEU A 595 6.53 4.20 3.28
C LEU A 595 6.09 4.15 1.80
N GLN A 596 6.62 3.23 0.99
CA GLN A 596 6.39 3.24 -0.48
C GLN A 596 4.91 3.25 -0.85
N ALA A 597 4.10 2.39 -0.23
CA ALA A 597 2.65 2.33 -0.49
C ALA A 597 1.93 3.65 -0.15
N THR A 598 2.42 4.40 0.83
CA THR A 598 1.85 5.71 1.20
C THR A 598 2.32 6.82 0.26
N LEU A 599 3.58 6.75 -0.19
CA LEU A 599 4.14 7.70 -1.15
C LEU A 599 3.41 7.66 -2.50
N GLU A 600 2.80 6.54 -2.87
CA GLU A 600 1.94 6.44 -4.06
C GLU A 600 0.77 7.43 -4.08
N GLN A 601 0.32 7.93 -2.91
CA GLN A 601 -0.73 8.95 -2.82
C GLN A 601 -0.29 10.36 -3.29
N LEU A 602 1.02 10.54 -3.51
CA LEU A 602 1.60 11.78 -4.05
C LEU A 602 1.52 11.87 -5.57
N HIS A 603 1.09 10.79 -6.24
CA HIS A 603 0.75 10.72 -7.67
C HIS A 603 -0.77 10.62 -7.82
#